data_AF-A0ABD1V2E7-F1
#
_entry.id   AF-A0ABD1V2E7-F1
#
_cell.length_a   1.000
_cell.length_b   1.000
_cell.length_c   1.000
_cell.angle_alpha   90.00
_cell.angle_beta   90.00
_cell.angle_gamma   90.00
#
_symmetry.space_group_name_H-M   'P 1'
#
loop_
_entity.id
_entity.type
_entity.pdbx_description
1 polymer ?
#
loop_
_entity_poly.entity_id
_entity_poly.type
_entity_poly.pdbx_seq_one_letter_code
_entity_poly.pdbx_strand_id
1 'polypeptide(L)'
;MKTIVKNYYACLLDKALNYCYHKWHNYLEIDIDIDSSVIATAILSLALGCVIAVKVDMDFLVDAQSDEELQERLFGDVMICQIDVDSATFLDNAMPSRKVLPCEDESENEDE
;
A
#
# COMPACT_ATOMS: atom_id res chain seq x y z
N MET A 1 -5.38 -30.70 17.15
CA MET A 1 -4.68 -29.40 17.01
C MET A 1 -5.59 -28.51 16.17
N LYS A 2 -6.17 -27.47 16.76
CA LYS A 2 -7.16 -26.61 16.09
C LYS A 2 -6.36 -25.60 15.26
N THR A 3 -6.31 -25.80 13.94
CA THR A 3 -5.63 -24.86 13.04
C THR A 3 -6.35 -23.52 13.12
N ILE A 4 -5.69 -22.53 13.69
CA ILE A 4 -6.13 -21.14 13.61
C ILE A 4 -5.82 -20.73 12.17
N VAL A 5 -6.86 -20.68 11.33
CA VAL A 5 -6.78 -19.98 10.06
C VAL A 5 -6.70 -18.50 10.44
N LYS A 6 -5.49 -17.94 10.43
CA LYS A 6 -5.33 -16.50 10.50
C LYS A 6 -5.99 -15.95 9.23
N ASN A 7 -7.11 -15.26 9.38
CA ASN A 7 -7.79 -14.62 8.26
C ASN A 7 -7.02 -13.32 7.98
N TYR A 8 -5.99 -13.41 7.14
CA TYR A 8 -5.29 -12.23 6.66
C TYR A 8 -6.21 -11.54 5.65
N TYR A 9 -6.69 -10.36 6.00
CA TYR A 9 -7.43 -9.52 5.06
C TYR A 9 -6.40 -8.84 4.17
N ALA A 10 -6.16 -9.38 2.98
CA ALA A 10 -5.44 -8.69 1.93
C ALA A 10 -6.39 -7.67 1.28
N CYS A 11 -5.92 -6.45 1.08
CA CYS A 11 -6.61 -5.46 0.27
C CYS A 11 -5.68 -5.01 -0.85
N LEU A 12 -6.23 -4.94 -2.06
CA LEU A 12 -5.54 -4.27 -3.15
C LEU A 12 -5.65 -2.77 -2.88
N LEU A 13 -4.50 -2.15 -2.59
CA LEU A 13 -4.43 -0.76 -2.18
C LEU A 13 -4.99 0.17 -3.26
N ASP A 14 -4.84 -0.23 -4.53
CA ASP A 14 -5.32 0.49 -5.70
C ASP A 14 -6.84 0.67 -5.76
N LYS A 15 -7.58 -0.22 -5.10
CA LYS A 15 -9.03 -0.20 -5.02
C LYS A 15 -9.53 0.37 -3.70
N ALA A 16 -8.69 0.38 -2.66
CA ALA A 16 -9.09 0.71 -1.30
C ALA A 16 -8.83 2.18 -0.93
N LEU A 17 -7.71 2.75 -1.41
CA LEU A 17 -7.23 4.08 -1.04
C LEU A 17 -6.58 4.77 -2.23
N ASN A 18 -6.53 6.09 -2.21
CA ASN A 18 -5.63 6.85 -3.07
C ASN A 18 -4.18 6.64 -2.59
N TYR A 19 -3.27 6.53 -3.53
CA TYR A 19 -1.85 6.35 -3.26
C TYR A 19 -1.00 7.06 -4.31
N CYS A 20 0.21 7.44 -3.94
CA CYS A 20 1.22 7.99 -4.83
C CYS A 20 2.52 7.19 -4.70
N TYR A 21 3.16 6.92 -5.84
CA TYR A 21 4.45 6.26 -5.88
C TYR A 21 5.56 7.26 -6.19
N HIS A 22 6.61 7.21 -5.39
CA HIS A 22 7.82 8.00 -5.58
C HIS A 22 9.00 7.07 -5.80
N LYS A 23 9.53 7.04 -7.02
CA LYS A 23 10.71 6.24 -7.39
C LYS A 23 11.96 7.11 -7.34
N TRP A 24 12.93 6.73 -6.52
CA TRP A 24 14.28 7.29 -6.54
C TRP A 24 15.30 6.24 -6.98
N HIS A 25 16.59 6.61 -7.00
CA HIS A 25 17.65 5.74 -7.51
C HIS A 25 17.76 4.40 -6.78
N ASN A 26 17.48 4.37 -5.47
CA ASN A 26 17.73 3.19 -4.62
C ASN A 26 16.53 2.78 -3.75
N TYR A 27 15.39 3.47 -3.83
CA TYR A 27 14.21 3.12 -3.04
C TYR A 27 12.92 3.57 -3.74
N LEU A 28 11.83 2.88 -3.40
CA LEU A 28 10.46 3.18 -3.77
C LEU A 28 9.73 3.59 -2.49
N GLU A 29 9.04 4.73 -2.53
CA GLU A 29 8.11 5.15 -1.49
C GLU A 29 6.69 5.10 -2.00
N ILE A 30 5.81 4.73 -1.08
CA ILE A 30 4.39 4.53 -1.30
C ILE A 30 3.69 5.44 -0.30
N ASP A 31 3.20 6.56 -0.78
CA ASP A 31 2.37 7.47 0.00
C ASP A 31 0.92 6.98 -0.07
N ILE A 32 0.35 6.62 1.08
CA ILE A 32 -1.01 6.09 1.18
C ILE A 32 -1.88 7.14 1.86
N ASP A 33 -2.87 7.66 1.14
CA ASP A 33 -3.82 8.64 1.68
C ASP A 33 -4.99 7.92 2.35
N ILE A 34 -4.93 7.75 3.67
CA ILE A 34 -5.97 7.08 4.46
C ILE A 34 -7.29 7.86 4.41
N ASP A 35 -7.23 9.20 4.26
CA ASP A 35 -8.40 10.07 4.27
C ASP A 35 -9.20 10.02 2.97
N SER A 36 -8.66 9.36 1.94
CA SER A 36 -9.37 9.09 0.68
C SER A 36 -10.54 8.12 0.83
N SER A 37 -10.66 7.38 1.94
CA SER A 37 -11.75 6.43 2.18
C SER A 37 -12.42 6.66 3.52
N VAL A 38 -13.73 6.92 3.49
CA VAL A 38 -14.56 7.07 4.69
C VAL A 38 -14.44 5.87 5.62
N ILE A 39 -14.32 4.65 5.06
CA ILE A 39 -14.19 3.43 5.85
C ILE A 39 -12.81 3.40 6.52
N ALA A 40 -11.75 3.74 5.81
CA ALA A 40 -10.40 3.72 6.36
C ALA A 40 -10.21 4.80 7.44
N THR A 41 -10.69 6.02 7.20
CA THR A 41 -10.71 7.08 8.21
C THR A 41 -11.50 6.67 9.45
N ALA A 42 -12.65 6.01 9.29
CA ALA A 42 -13.45 5.54 10.42
C ALA A 42 -12.74 4.45 11.23
N ILE A 43 -12.09 3.50 10.56
CA ILE A 43 -11.30 2.44 11.22
C ILE A 43 -10.11 3.05 11.95
N LEU A 44 -9.37 3.96 11.32
CA LEU A 44 -8.23 4.65 11.94
C LEU A 44 -8.71 5.42 13.17
N SER A 45 -9.75 6.24 13.03
CA SER A 45 -10.32 7.03 14.14
C SER A 45 -10.75 6.13 15.30
N LEU A 46 -11.37 4.98 15.02
CA LEU A 46 -11.75 4.01 16.04
C LEU A 46 -10.53 3.41 16.75
N ALA A 47 -9.51 3.02 15.99
CA ALA A 47 -8.27 2.49 16.55
C ALA A 47 -7.62 3.54 17.45
N LEU A 48 -7.39 4.75 16.96
CA LEU A 48 -6.74 5.81 17.72
C LEU A 48 -7.56 6.25 18.95
N GLY A 49 -8.89 6.24 18.86
CA GLY A 49 -9.76 6.60 19.98
C GLY A 49 -9.87 5.52 21.07
N CYS A 50 -9.52 4.26 20.79
CA CYS A 50 -9.75 3.13 21.70
C CYS A 50 -8.48 2.47 22.24
N VAL A 51 -7.31 2.65 21.62
CA VAL A 51 -6.07 1.97 22.06
C VAL A 51 -4.94 2.94 22.40
N ILE A 52 -4.18 2.57 23.44
CA ILE A 52 -2.99 3.28 23.93
C ILE A 52 -1.77 2.98 23.04
N ALA A 53 -1.83 1.91 22.23
CA ALA A 53 -0.77 1.52 21.31
C ALA A 53 -1.35 0.84 20.07
N VAL A 54 -0.98 1.32 18.89
CA VAL A 54 -1.31 0.70 17.61
C VAL A 54 -0.10 -0.05 17.09
N LYS A 55 -0.34 -1.30 16.68
CA LYS A 55 0.62 -2.13 15.94
C LYS A 55 0.01 -2.45 14.58
N VAL A 56 0.78 -2.21 13.52
CA VAL A 56 0.33 -2.45 12.15
C VAL A 56 1.31 -3.41 11.49
N ASP A 57 0.81 -4.57 11.08
CA ASP A 57 1.55 -5.56 10.31
C ASP A 57 1.08 -5.45 8.85
N MET A 58 2.00 -5.23 7.91
CA MET A 58 1.72 -5.02 6.49
C MET A 58 2.59 -5.95 5.64
N ASP A 59 1.91 -6.80 4.88
CA ASP A 59 2.52 -7.73 3.93
C ASP A 59 2.34 -7.20 2.49
N PHE A 60 3.44 -7.04 1.75
CA PHE A 60 3.42 -6.57 0.37
C PHE A 60 3.49 -7.76 -0.58
N LEU A 61 2.41 -8.03 -1.32
CA LEU A 61 2.34 -9.06 -2.34
C LEU A 61 2.39 -8.41 -3.73
N VAL A 62 3.07 -9.05 -4.68
CA VAL A 62 2.87 -8.75 -6.11
C VAL A 62 1.73 -9.62 -6.63
N ASP A 63 0.68 -8.97 -7.12
CA ASP A 63 -0.51 -9.62 -7.70
C ASP A 63 -0.22 -9.97 -9.17
N ALA A 64 -0.28 -11.26 -9.50
CA ALA A 64 -0.03 -11.76 -10.86
C ALA A 64 -1.35 -11.79 -11.65
N GLN A 65 -1.45 -10.99 -12.71
CA GLN A 65 -2.65 -10.85 -13.54
C GLN A 65 -2.73 -11.87 -14.70
N SER A 66 -1.67 -12.62 -14.97
CA SER A 66 -1.62 -13.63 -16.05
C SER A 66 -0.73 -14.83 -15.72
N ASP A 67 -0.93 -15.95 -16.43
CA ASP A 67 -0.16 -17.19 -16.23
C ASP A 67 1.33 -17.06 -16.64
N GLU A 68 1.66 -16.00 -17.37
CA GLU A 68 3.01 -15.65 -17.84
C GLU A 68 3.76 -14.74 -16.85
N GLU A 69 3.03 -14.15 -15.90
CA GLU A 69 3.60 -13.31 -14.84
C GLU A 69 4.24 -14.14 -13.73
N LEU A 70 5.09 -13.49 -12.94
CA LEU A 70 5.75 -14.12 -11.80
C LEU A 70 4.68 -14.60 -10.80
N GLN A 71 4.80 -15.83 -10.28
CA GLN A 71 3.90 -16.35 -9.24
C GLN A 71 3.68 -15.32 -8.12
N GLU A 72 2.43 -15.17 -7.65
CA GLU A 72 2.11 -14.37 -6.47
C GLU A 72 3.07 -14.71 -5.33
N ARG A 73 3.90 -13.74 -4.95
CA ARG A 73 4.93 -13.90 -3.91
C ARG A 73 4.98 -12.69 -3.01
N LEU A 74 5.14 -12.96 -1.71
CA LEU A 74 5.37 -11.95 -0.70
C LEU A 74 6.72 -11.28 -0.99
N PHE A 75 6.67 -10.01 -1.30
CA PHE A 75 7.83 -9.17 -1.61
C PHE A 75 8.50 -8.63 -0.34
N GLY A 76 7.71 -8.42 0.72
CA GLY A 76 8.21 -8.00 2.02
C GLY A 76 7.11 -7.89 3.07
N ASP A 77 7.53 -7.78 4.33
CA ASP A 77 6.68 -7.53 5.50
C ASP A 77 7.23 -6.32 6.25
N VAL A 78 6.34 -5.48 6.73
CA VAL A 78 6.62 -4.32 7.58
C VAL A 78 5.73 -4.41 8.81
N MET A 79 6.38 -4.45 9.97
CA MET A 79 5.73 -4.34 11.27
C MET A 79 6.05 -2.98 11.90
N ILE A 80 5.03 -2.15 12.04
CA ILE A 80 5.10 -0.88 12.75
C ILE A 80 4.64 -1.11 14.19
N CYS A 81 5.52 -0.83 15.15
CA CYS A 81 5.24 -0.96 16.58
C CYS A 81 5.23 0.40 17.26
N GLN A 82 4.42 0.53 18.32
CA GLN A 82 4.43 1.69 19.21
C GLN A 82 4.23 3.02 18.47
N ILE A 83 3.23 3.08 17.59
CA ILE A 83 2.86 4.34 16.93
C ILE A 83 2.41 5.34 18.01
N ASP A 84 3.15 6.44 18.14
CA ASP A 84 2.80 7.58 18.98
C ASP A 84 2.15 8.67 18.12
N VAL A 85 0.83 8.70 18.14
CA VAL A 85 0.03 9.65 17.35
C VAL A 85 0.23 11.08 17.84
N ASP A 86 0.51 11.29 19.13
CA ASP A 86 0.69 12.62 19.69
C ASP A 86 1.96 13.30 19.16
N SER A 87 2.91 12.50 18.65
CA SER A 87 4.13 12.97 17.98
C SER A 87 3.94 13.35 16.50
N ALA A 88 2.76 13.12 15.93
CA ALA A 88 2.50 13.34 14.51
C ALA A 88 2.70 14.83 14.12
N THR A 89 3.38 15.06 13.00
CA THR A 89 3.57 16.38 12.41
C THR A 89 3.07 16.39 10.97
N PHE A 90 2.58 17.54 10.52
CA PHE A 90 2.29 17.74 9.10
C PHE A 90 3.60 17.70 8.30
N LEU A 91 3.61 16.92 7.23
CA LEU A 91 4.70 16.90 6.25
C LEU A 91 4.28 17.80 5.08
N ASP A 92 5.01 18.91 4.85
CA ASP A 92 4.78 19.77 3.70
C ASP A 92 5.30 19.08 2.43
N ASN A 93 4.45 18.30 1.76
CA ASN A 93 4.79 17.63 0.51
C ASN A 93 4.73 18.61 -0.69
N ALA A 94 5.68 19.54 -0.76
CA ALA A 94 5.89 20.38 -1.92
C ALA A 94 6.79 19.67 -2.96
N MET A 95 6.35 18.53 -3.51
CA MET A 95 7.03 17.90 -4.65
C MET A 95 5.99 17.51 -5.72
N PRO A 96 6.15 17.94 -6.99
CA PRO A 96 5.20 17.60 -8.03
C PRO A 96 5.25 16.09 -8.30
N SER A 97 4.15 15.38 -8.03
CA SER A 97 3.95 13.97 -8.39
C SER A 97 4.22 13.78 -9.88
N ARG A 98 5.39 13.25 -10.21
CA ARG A 98 5.62 12.68 -11.54
C ARG A 98 4.88 11.36 -11.55
N LYS A 99 3.60 11.39 -11.92
CA LYS A 99 2.81 10.19 -12.20
C LYS A 99 3.68 9.30 -13.07
N VAL A 100 4.04 8.11 -12.57
CA VAL A 100 4.66 7.09 -13.41
C VAL A 100 3.58 6.73 -14.43
N LEU A 101 3.78 7.16 -15.67
CA LEU A 101 2.93 6.79 -16.79
C LEU A 101 2.92 5.26 -16.87
N PRO A 102 1.76 4.61 -17.05
CA PRO A 102 1.71 3.20 -17.41
C PRO A 102 2.62 2.97 -18.61
N CYS A 103 3.41 1.91 -18.59
CA CYS A 103 4.16 1.48 -19.77
C CYS A 103 3.15 1.34 -20.91
N GLU A 104 3.34 2.11 -21.98
CA GLU A 104 2.59 1.92 -23.21
C GLU A 104 2.97 0.53 -23.72
N ASP A 105 1.98 -0.35 -23.83
CA ASP A 105 2.12 -1.61 -24.56
C ASP A 105 2.47 -1.21 -26.00
N GLU A 106 3.74 -1.32 -26.36
CA GLU A 106 4.20 -1.25 -27.75
C GLU A 106 3.59 -2.48 -28.45
N SER A 107 2.35 -2.33 -28.94
CA SER A 107 1.81 -3.23 -29.93
C SER A 107 2.65 -3.04 -31.19
N GLU A 108 3.58 -3.98 -31.38
CA GLU A 108 4.33 -4.17 -32.62
C GLU A 108 3.33 -4.16 -33.78
N ASN A 109 3.38 -3.09 -34.58
CA ASN A 109 2.76 -3.08 -35.90
C ASN A 109 3.56 -4.07 -36.74
N GLU A 110 3.04 -5.27 -36.95
CA GLU A 110 3.53 -6.14 -38.01
C GLU A 110 3.16 -5.49 -39.35
N ASP A 111 4.21 -5.17 -40.11
CA ASP A 111 4.21 -4.55 -41.42
C ASP A 111 3.44 -5.36 -42.49
N GLU A 112 2.74 -4.62 -43.36
CA GLU A 112 2.32 -4.89 -44.77
C GLU A 112 1.83 -6.29 -45.22
#